data_AF-A0A5N5UVA6-F1
#
_entry.id   AF-A0A5N5UVA6-F1
#
_cell.length_a   1.000
_cell.length_b   1.000
_cell.length_c   1.000
_cell.angle_alpha   90.00
_cell.angle_beta   90.00
_cell.angle_gamma   90.00
#
_symmetry.space_group_name_H-M   'P 1'
#
loop_
_entity.id
_entity.type
_entity.pdbx_description
1 polymer ?
#
loop_
_entity_poly.entity_id
_entity_poly.type
_entity_poly.pdbx_seq_one_letter_code
_entity_poly.pdbx_strand_id
1 'polypeptide(L)'
;MTDAGEELAYDNWAKYRSAWWTRYFTGELAHFWPPQLDQSEPDARGYRWLSRSGVFDIAATESEHRELHTAVAAYVWGVGFTARMSIGRLVRAFTANADTVEDNLRRAAAVLADDGPVAAYESLLAGGPNQTKFMGPAYFTKFLFFSGYRDPDAELRPLILDRRVAIALRERGVFGPKAGNADWPSELYRRYLIFCHEQNPTDPAAVEAELFNAGRAPG
;
A
#
# COMPACT_ATOMS: atom_id res chain seq x y z
N MET A 1 21.04 -6.52 -22.12
CA MET A 1 21.14 -5.06 -22.03
C MET A 1 19.73 -4.55 -21.82
N THR A 2 19.26 -4.74 -20.59
CA THR A 2 17.91 -4.35 -20.15
C THR A 2 18.00 -2.92 -19.66
N ASP A 3 17.09 -2.12 -20.19
CA ASP A 3 16.88 -0.71 -19.84
C ASP A 3 16.82 -0.59 -18.32
N ALA A 4 17.85 0.02 -17.73
CA ALA A 4 17.83 0.36 -16.31
C ALA A 4 16.91 1.58 -16.19
N GLY A 5 15.60 1.31 -16.16
CA GLY A 5 14.62 2.32 -15.79
C GLY A 5 15.12 3.00 -14.52
N GLU A 6 15.24 4.32 -14.58
CA GLU A 6 15.85 5.13 -13.52
C GLU A 6 15.33 4.65 -12.16
N GLU A 7 16.24 4.13 -11.32
CA GLU A 7 15.92 3.74 -9.96
C GLU A 7 15.44 5.02 -9.26
N LEU A 8 14.11 5.13 -9.09
CA LEU A 8 13.50 6.28 -8.46
C LEU A 8 14.20 6.50 -7.12
N ALA A 9 14.53 7.76 -6.77
CA ALA A 9 15.30 8.11 -5.57
C ALA A 9 14.66 7.60 -4.24
N TYR A 10 13.44 7.06 -4.32
CA TYR A 10 12.63 6.50 -3.23
C TYR A 10 12.22 5.02 -3.45
N ASP A 11 12.93 4.26 -4.30
CA ASP A 11 12.76 2.79 -4.42
C ASP A 11 13.31 2.07 -3.18
N ASN A 12 12.54 2.15 -2.09
CA ASN A 12 12.89 1.55 -0.82
C ASN A 12 12.72 0.02 -0.86
N TRP A 13 13.69 -0.70 -0.30
CA TRP A 13 13.69 -2.15 -0.21
C TRP A 13 13.19 -2.65 1.15
N ALA A 14 12.42 -3.74 1.13
CA ALA A 14 11.92 -4.42 2.31
C ALA A 14 12.50 -5.84 2.42
N LYS A 15 13.02 -6.18 3.60
CA LYS A 15 13.50 -7.52 3.94
C LYS A 15 12.41 -8.34 4.62
N TYR A 16 12.12 -9.55 4.14
CA TYR A 16 11.07 -10.42 4.67
C TYR A 16 11.44 -11.90 4.64
N ARG A 17 10.62 -12.76 5.27
CA ARG A 17 10.68 -14.22 5.08
C ARG A 17 9.29 -14.73 4.72
N SER A 18 9.17 -15.48 3.61
CA SER A 18 7.90 -16.04 3.16
C SER A 18 7.23 -16.90 4.23
N ALA A 19 8.00 -17.73 4.93
CA ALA A 19 7.54 -18.59 6.02
C ALA A 19 6.84 -17.85 7.19
N TRP A 20 7.06 -16.53 7.34
CA TRP A 20 6.34 -15.77 8.36
C TRP A 20 4.88 -15.52 7.98
N TRP A 21 4.59 -15.44 6.68
CA TRP A 21 3.28 -15.16 6.08
C TRP A 21 2.57 -16.45 5.68
N THR A 22 3.25 -17.33 4.93
CA THR A 22 2.66 -18.55 4.35
C THR A 22 2.13 -19.53 5.40
N ARG A 23 2.63 -19.49 6.63
CA ARG A 23 2.06 -20.25 7.76
C ARG A 23 0.62 -19.88 8.12
N TYR A 24 0.13 -18.71 7.67
CA TYR A 24 -1.25 -18.25 7.84
C TYR A 24 -2.08 -18.37 6.55
N PHE A 25 -1.43 -18.47 5.39
CA PHE A 25 -2.04 -18.68 4.08
C PHE A 25 -1.87 -20.15 3.69
N THR A 26 -2.64 -21.02 4.34
CA THR A 26 -2.56 -22.48 4.17
C THR A 26 -3.92 -23.06 3.80
N GLY A 27 -3.92 -24.31 3.31
CA GLY A 27 -5.15 -24.97 2.87
C GLY A 27 -5.86 -24.19 1.77
N GLU A 28 -7.15 -23.90 1.97
CA GLU A 28 -7.95 -23.11 1.04
C GLU A 28 -7.43 -21.69 0.85
N LEU A 29 -6.68 -21.14 1.81
CA LEU A 29 -6.11 -19.78 1.74
C LEU A 29 -4.73 -19.74 1.10
N ALA A 30 -4.19 -20.86 0.59
CA ALA A 30 -2.84 -20.89 0.01
C ALA A 30 -2.67 -19.91 -1.16
N HIS A 31 -3.75 -19.67 -1.92
CA HIS A 31 -3.77 -18.74 -3.06
C HIS A 31 -3.61 -17.26 -2.66
N PHE A 32 -3.73 -16.92 -1.37
CA PHE A 32 -3.53 -15.54 -0.89
C PHE A 32 -2.08 -15.10 -1.01
N TRP A 33 -1.13 -16.03 -1.02
CA TRP A 33 0.29 -15.70 -1.14
C TRP A 33 0.67 -15.49 -2.61
N PRO A 34 1.22 -14.32 -2.99
CA PRO A 34 1.74 -14.11 -4.34
C PRO A 34 2.97 -15.01 -4.57
N PRO A 35 2.92 -15.97 -5.52
CA PRO A 35 4.05 -16.86 -5.78
C PRO A 35 5.32 -16.12 -6.24
N GLN A 36 5.17 -14.93 -6.80
CA GLN A 36 6.26 -14.03 -7.20
C GLN A 36 7.17 -13.67 -6.02
N LEU A 37 6.62 -13.61 -4.80
CA LEU A 37 7.42 -13.38 -3.60
C LEU A 37 8.35 -14.55 -3.25
N ASP A 38 8.23 -15.70 -3.91
CA ASP A 38 9.13 -16.83 -3.74
C ASP A 38 10.06 -17.10 -4.93
N GLN A 39 10.03 -16.25 -5.97
CA GLN A 39 10.84 -16.43 -7.18
C GLN A 39 12.34 -16.14 -6.99
N SER A 40 12.69 -15.20 -6.10
CA SER A 40 14.11 -14.99 -5.75
C SER A 40 14.65 -16.20 -4.97
N GLU A 41 15.95 -16.34 -4.80
CA GLU A 41 16.53 -17.25 -3.81
C GLU A 41 16.67 -16.53 -2.46
N PRO A 42 16.38 -17.18 -1.32
CA PRO A 42 16.55 -16.54 -0.03
C PRO A 42 18.05 -16.47 0.34
N ASP A 43 18.42 -15.48 1.14
CA ASP A 43 19.77 -15.41 1.72
C ASP A 43 20.02 -16.61 2.66
N ALA A 44 21.28 -16.81 3.10
CA ALA A 44 21.65 -17.90 4.01
C ALA A 44 20.86 -17.93 5.33
N ARG A 45 20.16 -16.84 5.67
CA ARG A 45 19.30 -16.72 6.85
C ARG A 45 17.82 -16.84 6.49
N GLY A 46 17.47 -17.28 5.29
CA GLY A 46 16.09 -17.49 4.84
C GLY A 46 15.32 -16.21 4.52
N TYR A 47 15.99 -15.08 4.28
CA TYR A 47 15.33 -13.82 3.95
C TYR A 47 15.34 -13.53 2.45
N ARG A 48 14.31 -12.80 2.02
CA ARG A 48 14.14 -12.25 0.69
C ARG A 48 14.07 -10.73 0.75
N TRP A 49 14.18 -10.11 -0.41
CA TRP A 49 14.11 -8.67 -0.59
C TRP A 49 13.03 -8.34 -1.62
N LEU A 50 12.26 -7.28 -1.34
CA LEU A 50 11.21 -6.77 -2.21
C LEU A 50 11.39 -5.25 -2.33
N SER A 51 11.64 -4.76 -3.54
CA SER A 51 11.68 -3.33 -3.86
C SER A 51 10.27 -2.78 -4.07
N ARG A 52 10.11 -1.45 -4.10
CA ARG A 52 8.84 -0.79 -4.48
C ARG A 52 8.51 -1.13 -5.93
N SER A 53 9.51 -1.15 -6.81
CA SER A 53 9.39 -1.61 -8.20
C SER A 53 8.84 -3.05 -8.29
N GLY A 54 9.35 -3.97 -7.47
CA GLY A 54 8.88 -5.36 -7.45
C GLY A 54 7.43 -5.52 -7.00
N VAL A 55 6.89 -4.61 -6.16
CA VAL A 55 5.45 -4.62 -5.82
C VAL A 55 4.62 -4.20 -7.03
N PHE A 56 5.08 -3.23 -7.82
CA PHE A 56 4.40 -2.87 -9.07
C PHE A 56 4.45 -4.01 -10.09
N ASP A 57 5.55 -4.76 -10.17
CA ASP A 57 5.65 -5.92 -11.08
C ASP A 57 4.65 -7.03 -10.69
N ILE A 58 4.45 -7.23 -9.38
CA ILE A 58 3.39 -8.13 -8.87
C ILE A 58 2.01 -7.57 -9.25
N ALA A 59 1.77 -6.27 -9.06
CA ALA A 59 0.50 -5.63 -9.39
C ALA A 59 0.17 -5.65 -10.88
N ALA A 60 1.19 -5.63 -11.75
CA ALA A 60 1.06 -5.73 -13.20
C ALA A 60 0.97 -7.17 -13.71
N THR A 61 1.09 -8.18 -12.84
CA THR A 61 0.97 -9.57 -13.27
C THR A 61 -0.51 -9.91 -13.48
N GLU A 62 -0.86 -10.35 -14.70
CA GLU A 62 -2.18 -10.86 -15.00
C GLU A 62 -2.45 -12.16 -14.22
N SER A 63 -3.43 -12.10 -13.31
CA SER A 63 -3.83 -13.18 -12.42
C SER A 63 -5.26 -12.96 -11.97
N GLU A 64 -6.01 -14.05 -11.72
CA GLU A 64 -7.35 -13.97 -11.13
C GLU A 64 -7.34 -13.34 -9.72
N HIS A 65 -6.21 -13.43 -9.02
CA HIS A 65 -5.99 -12.92 -7.66
C HIS A 65 -5.21 -11.61 -7.62
N ARG A 66 -5.09 -10.89 -8.75
CA ARG A 66 -4.20 -9.72 -8.90
C ARG A 66 -4.35 -8.69 -7.77
N GLU A 67 -5.56 -8.28 -7.42
CA GLU A 67 -5.79 -7.26 -6.39
C GLU A 67 -5.45 -7.77 -4.98
N LEU A 68 -5.76 -9.03 -4.68
CA LEU A 68 -5.35 -9.69 -3.43
C LEU A 68 -3.82 -9.77 -3.34
N HIS A 69 -3.16 -10.21 -4.41
CA HIS A 69 -1.70 -10.33 -4.46
C HIS A 69 -1.01 -8.98 -4.34
N THR A 70 -1.56 -7.95 -4.99
CA THR A 70 -1.09 -6.56 -4.86
C THR A 70 -1.16 -6.10 -3.41
N ALA A 71 -2.29 -6.32 -2.73
CA ALA A 71 -2.46 -5.94 -1.33
C ALA A 71 -1.50 -6.72 -0.41
N VAL A 72 -1.32 -8.02 -0.60
CA VAL A 72 -0.38 -8.83 0.20
C VAL A 72 1.07 -8.39 -0.04
N ALA A 73 1.49 -8.15 -1.28
CA ALA A 73 2.82 -7.66 -1.60
C ALA A 73 3.07 -6.26 -1.01
N ALA A 74 2.09 -5.36 -1.08
CA ALA A 74 2.14 -4.04 -0.47
C ALA A 74 2.30 -4.10 1.06
N TYR A 75 1.65 -5.07 1.71
CA TYR A 75 1.83 -5.35 3.14
C TYR A 75 3.23 -5.89 3.44
N VAL A 76 3.72 -6.87 2.68
CA VAL A 76 5.07 -7.44 2.84
C VAL A 76 6.13 -6.34 2.72
N TRP A 77 5.99 -5.48 1.72
CA TRP A 77 6.87 -4.34 1.50
C TRP A 77 6.77 -3.29 2.61
N GLY A 78 5.56 -2.84 2.94
CA GLY A 78 5.36 -1.72 3.88
C GLY A 78 5.66 -2.04 5.36
N VAL A 79 5.69 -3.32 5.73
CA VAL A 79 5.94 -3.78 7.11
C VAL A 79 7.43 -3.85 7.43
N GLY A 80 8.27 -4.21 6.45
CA GLY A 80 9.71 -4.32 6.61
C GLY A 80 10.18 -5.29 7.72
N PHE A 81 11.45 -5.16 8.09
CA PHE A 81 12.17 -6.09 8.98
C PHE A 81 11.74 -6.02 10.47
N THR A 82 11.22 -4.88 10.94
CA THR A 82 11.01 -4.61 12.38
C THR A 82 9.73 -5.21 12.97
N ALA A 83 8.91 -5.87 12.16
CA ALA A 83 7.55 -6.25 12.55
C ALA A 83 7.27 -7.77 12.49
N ARG A 84 8.29 -8.64 12.61
CA ARG A 84 8.10 -10.11 12.80
C ARG A 84 7.01 -10.41 13.84
N MET A 85 7.01 -9.66 14.95
CA MET A 85 6.06 -9.83 16.07
C MET A 85 4.62 -9.41 15.73
N SER A 86 4.42 -8.68 14.63
CA SER A 86 3.13 -8.15 14.21
C SER A 86 2.49 -8.92 13.05
N ILE A 87 3.18 -9.90 12.44
CA ILE A 87 2.67 -10.60 11.24
C ILE A 87 1.34 -11.29 11.50
N GLY A 88 1.16 -11.92 12.66
CA GLY A 88 -0.13 -12.51 13.06
C GLY A 88 -1.27 -11.49 13.19
N ARG A 89 -0.97 -10.20 13.45
CA ARG A 89 -1.98 -9.12 13.44
C ARG A 89 -2.24 -8.62 12.03
N LEU A 90 -1.19 -8.52 11.21
CA LEU A 90 -1.26 -8.03 9.83
C LEU A 90 -2.08 -8.97 8.94
N VAL A 91 -1.87 -10.29 9.05
CA VAL A 91 -2.62 -11.27 8.26
C VAL A 91 -4.13 -11.26 8.54
N ARG A 92 -4.57 -10.74 9.70
CA ARG A 92 -6.00 -10.60 10.00
C ARG A 92 -6.71 -9.67 9.02
N ALA A 93 -5.98 -8.74 8.40
CA ALA A 93 -6.52 -7.91 7.31
C ALA A 93 -6.97 -8.71 6.09
N PHE A 94 -6.53 -9.97 5.97
CA PHE A 94 -6.91 -10.87 4.90
C PHE A 94 -7.76 -12.03 5.42
N THR A 95 -7.43 -12.57 6.60
CA THR A 95 -8.05 -13.81 7.07
C THR A 95 -9.32 -13.63 7.89
N ALA A 96 -9.62 -12.43 8.39
CA ALA A 96 -10.80 -12.21 9.23
C ALA A 96 -12.12 -12.20 8.45
N ASN A 97 -12.05 -11.96 7.15
CA ASN A 97 -13.16 -12.01 6.19
C ASN A 97 -12.64 -12.59 4.86
N ALA A 98 -12.00 -13.76 4.96
CA ALA A 98 -11.29 -14.40 3.85
C ALA A 98 -12.18 -14.71 2.64
N ASP A 99 -13.48 -14.90 2.88
CA ASP A 99 -14.52 -15.12 1.87
C ASP A 99 -14.85 -13.88 1.02
N THR A 100 -14.56 -12.67 1.52
CA THR A 100 -14.97 -11.42 0.89
C THR A 100 -13.83 -10.45 0.59
N VAL A 101 -12.64 -10.65 1.19
CA VAL A 101 -11.51 -9.71 1.06
C VAL A 101 -11.08 -9.50 -0.39
N GLU A 102 -11.00 -10.57 -1.18
CA GLU A 102 -10.57 -10.49 -2.57
C GLU A 102 -11.58 -9.70 -3.42
N ASP A 103 -12.87 -10.02 -3.30
CA ASP A 103 -13.94 -9.29 -3.99
C ASP A 103 -14.00 -7.81 -3.59
N ASN A 104 -13.78 -7.51 -2.30
CA ASN A 104 -13.72 -6.13 -1.81
C ASN A 104 -12.55 -5.36 -2.44
N LEU A 105 -11.36 -5.96 -2.51
CA LEU A 105 -10.20 -5.35 -3.15
C LEU A 105 -10.42 -5.16 -4.64
N ARG A 106 -11.01 -6.15 -5.32
CA ARG A 106 -11.36 -6.07 -6.74
C ARG A 106 -12.35 -4.94 -7.02
N ARG A 107 -13.41 -4.82 -6.22
CA ARG A 107 -14.38 -3.72 -6.32
C ARG A 107 -13.74 -2.36 -6.02
N ALA A 108 -12.87 -2.27 -5.03
CA ALA A 108 -12.17 -1.02 -4.72
C ALA A 108 -11.21 -0.60 -5.84
N ALA A 109 -10.55 -1.54 -6.51
CA ALA A 109 -9.73 -1.26 -7.70
C ALA A 109 -10.59 -0.80 -8.90
N ALA A 110 -11.79 -1.37 -9.09
CA ALA A 110 -12.73 -0.89 -10.09
C ALA A 110 -13.17 0.56 -9.82
N VAL A 111 -13.57 0.87 -8.57
CA VAL A 111 -13.88 2.25 -8.15
C VAL A 111 -12.67 3.18 -8.35
N LEU A 112 -11.45 2.70 -8.10
CA LEU A 112 -10.24 3.49 -8.34
C LEU A 112 -10.08 3.87 -9.81
N ALA A 113 -10.36 2.95 -10.73
CA ALA A 113 -10.28 3.18 -12.17
C ALA A 113 -11.41 4.08 -12.68
N ASP A 114 -12.63 3.88 -12.18
CA ASP A 114 -13.83 4.55 -12.70
C ASP A 114 -14.07 5.93 -12.05
N ASP A 115 -13.90 6.03 -10.73
CA ASP A 115 -14.29 7.19 -9.92
C ASP A 115 -13.09 7.88 -9.23
N GLY A 116 -11.90 7.32 -9.36
CA GLY A 116 -10.65 7.88 -8.84
C GLY A 116 -10.33 7.56 -7.37
N PRO A 117 -9.17 8.02 -6.88
CA PRO A 117 -8.59 7.54 -5.63
C PRO A 117 -9.37 7.93 -4.37
N VAL A 118 -10.09 9.07 -4.39
CA VAL A 118 -10.87 9.51 -3.23
C VAL A 118 -12.11 8.65 -3.03
N ALA A 119 -12.80 8.28 -4.11
CA ALA A 119 -13.96 7.39 -4.05
C ALA A 119 -13.54 5.97 -3.62
N ALA A 120 -12.43 5.47 -4.17
CA ALA A 120 -11.88 4.17 -3.78
C ALA A 120 -11.49 4.14 -2.29
N TYR A 121 -10.82 5.19 -1.81
CA TYR A 121 -10.49 5.39 -0.40
C TYR A 121 -11.73 5.33 0.49
N GLU A 122 -12.78 6.08 0.13
CA GLU A 122 -14.03 6.12 0.89
C GLU A 122 -14.71 4.74 0.92
N SER A 123 -14.68 4.02 -0.20
CA SER A 123 -15.27 2.67 -0.27
C SER A 123 -14.63 1.65 0.68
N LEU A 124 -13.35 1.84 1.00
CA LEU A 124 -12.53 0.99 1.87
C LEU A 124 -12.57 1.39 3.35
N LEU A 125 -13.11 2.59 3.68
CA LEU A 125 -13.25 3.05 5.06
C LEU A 125 -14.19 2.15 5.87
N ALA A 126 -14.13 2.27 7.19
CA ALA A 126 -15.07 1.61 8.08
C ALA A 126 -16.51 2.04 7.77
N GLY A 127 -17.39 1.07 7.50
CA GLY A 127 -18.77 1.31 7.06
C GLY A 127 -18.93 1.48 5.54
N GLY A 128 -17.84 1.52 4.77
CA GLY A 128 -17.87 1.58 3.31
C GLY A 128 -18.24 0.24 2.65
N PRO A 129 -18.74 0.25 1.40
CA PRO A 129 -19.22 -0.94 0.70
C PRO A 129 -18.13 -1.98 0.40
N ASN A 130 -16.86 -1.58 0.36
CA ASN A 130 -15.71 -2.44 0.09
C ASN A 130 -14.81 -2.60 1.33
N GLN A 131 -15.34 -2.35 2.53
CA GLN A 131 -14.57 -2.45 3.76
C GLN A 131 -13.97 -3.85 3.95
N THR A 132 -12.66 -3.90 4.18
CA THR A 132 -11.98 -5.12 4.63
C THR A 132 -11.60 -5.00 6.11
N LYS A 133 -11.99 -6.00 6.91
CA LYS A 133 -11.82 -5.94 8.37
C LYS A 133 -10.34 -5.91 8.74
N PHE A 134 -9.96 -5.05 9.68
CA PHE A 134 -8.57 -4.83 10.12
C PHE A 134 -7.60 -4.26 9.06
N MET A 135 -8.09 -3.94 7.85
CA MET A 135 -7.32 -3.20 6.85
C MET A 135 -7.56 -1.70 7.03
N GLY A 136 -6.73 -1.07 7.87
CA GLY A 136 -6.84 0.37 8.12
C GLY A 136 -6.29 1.24 6.97
N PRO A 137 -6.57 2.56 6.97
CA PRO A 137 -6.16 3.48 5.93
C PRO A 137 -4.68 3.44 5.55
N ALA A 138 -3.78 3.39 6.53
CA ALA A 138 -2.34 3.33 6.27
C ALA A 138 -1.90 2.13 5.42
N TYR A 139 -2.72 1.08 5.41
CA TYR A 139 -2.47 -0.13 4.66
C TYR A 139 -3.18 -0.11 3.31
N PHE A 140 -4.48 0.18 3.27
CA PHE A 140 -5.19 0.14 1.99
C PHE A 140 -4.74 1.26 1.04
N THR A 141 -4.19 2.39 1.52
CA THR A 141 -3.60 3.38 0.61
C THR A 141 -2.34 2.87 -0.08
N LYS A 142 -1.64 1.87 0.49
CA LYS A 142 -0.54 1.19 -0.23
C LYS A 142 -1.10 0.34 -1.36
N PHE A 143 -2.19 -0.40 -1.12
CA PHE A 143 -2.90 -1.12 -2.16
C PHE A 143 -3.35 -0.16 -3.29
N LEU A 144 -4.06 0.93 -2.95
CA LEU A 144 -4.48 1.93 -3.95
C LEU A 144 -3.29 2.52 -4.72
N PHE A 145 -2.20 2.84 -4.04
CA PHE A 145 -0.97 3.34 -4.67
C PHE A 145 -0.46 2.34 -5.74
N PHE A 146 -0.27 1.07 -5.39
CA PHE A 146 0.26 0.09 -6.33
C PHE A 146 -0.73 -0.30 -7.44
N SER A 147 -2.03 -0.17 -7.19
CA SER A 147 -3.07 -0.47 -8.17
C SER A 147 -3.30 0.66 -9.19
N GLY A 148 -3.09 1.93 -8.84
CA GLY A 148 -3.47 3.05 -9.72
C GLY A 148 -2.43 4.15 -9.92
N TYR A 149 -1.28 4.14 -9.24
CA TYR A 149 -0.32 5.25 -9.36
C TYR A 149 0.24 5.42 -10.78
N ARG A 150 0.37 4.33 -11.54
CA ARG A 150 0.93 4.33 -12.89
C ARG A 150 -0.05 4.74 -13.97
N ASP A 151 -1.29 5.09 -13.63
CA ASP A 151 -2.25 5.65 -14.58
C ASP A 151 -1.79 7.07 -14.99
N PRO A 152 -1.37 7.26 -16.27
CA PRO A 152 -0.90 8.56 -16.73
C PRO A 152 -2.05 9.56 -16.90
N ASP A 153 -3.28 9.09 -17.08
CA ASP A 153 -4.46 9.90 -17.43
C ASP A 153 -5.29 10.28 -16.19
N ALA A 154 -4.98 9.71 -15.03
CA ALA A 154 -5.64 10.03 -13.77
C ALA A 154 -5.41 11.50 -13.34
N GLU A 155 -6.50 12.24 -13.08
CA GLU A 155 -6.45 13.62 -12.57
C GLU A 155 -5.70 13.71 -11.23
N LEU A 156 -5.95 12.75 -10.34
CA LEU A 156 -5.21 12.55 -9.10
C LEU A 156 -4.75 11.10 -9.04
N ARG A 157 -3.46 10.90 -8.81
CA ARG A 157 -2.86 9.58 -8.56
C ARG A 157 -2.97 9.20 -7.08
N PRO A 158 -3.31 7.95 -6.73
CA PRO A 158 -3.32 7.50 -5.34
C PRO A 158 -1.91 7.59 -4.75
N LEU A 159 -1.80 8.15 -3.55
CA LEU A 159 -0.56 8.22 -2.76
C LEU A 159 -0.70 7.50 -1.42
N ILE A 160 0.42 7.13 -0.82
CA ILE A 160 0.47 6.43 0.46
C ILE A 160 0.29 7.45 1.59
N LEU A 161 -0.82 7.36 2.32
CA LEU A 161 -1.01 8.12 3.55
C LEU A 161 -0.67 7.23 4.75
N ASP A 162 0.38 7.55 5.49
CA ASP A 162 0.72 6.86 6.74
C ASP A 162 0.90 7.84 7.90
N ARG A 163 1.27 7.32 9.08
CA ARG A 163 1.44 8.16 10.27
C ARG A 163 2.52 9.24 10.09
N ARG A 164 3.62 8.96 9.37
CA ARG A 164 4.70 9.93 9.14
C ARG A 164 4.24 11.00 8.18
N VAL A 165 3.62 10.61 7.07
CA VAL A 165 3.03 11.56 6.12
C VAL A 165 2.01 12.46 6.82
N ALA A 166 1.12 11.90 7.65
CA ALA A 166 0.14 12.65 8.42
C ALA A 166 0.79 13.60 9.45
N ILE A 167 1.94 13.24 10.06
CA ILE A 167 2.71 14.15 10.92
C ILE A 167 3.22 15.35 10.12
N ALA A 168 3.91 15.10 9.02
CA ALA A 168 4.48 16.17 8.19
C ALA A 168 3.40 17.10 7.63
N LEU A 169 2.25 16.56 7.22
CA LEU A 169 1.12 17.36 6.75
C LEU A 169 0.52 18.26 7.84
N ARG A 170 0.54 17.83 9.11
CA ARG A 170 0.12 18.68 10.24
C ARG A 170 1.13 19.80 10.50
N GLU A 171 2.42 19.48 10.48
CA GLU A 171 3.50 20.46 10.67
C GLU A 171 3.50 21.53 9.58
N ARG A 172 3.12 21.16 8.34
CA ARG A 172 2.95 22.07 7.21
C ARG A 172 1.59 22.80 7.19
N GLY A 173 0.71 22.56 8.16
CA GLY A 173 -0.61 23.20 8.24
C GLY A 173 -1.63 22.72 7.20
N VAL A 174 -1.32 21.67 6.43
CA VAL A 174 -2.25 21.06 5.45
C VAL A 174 -3.35 20.30 6.20
N PHE A 175 -2.95 19.56 7.24
CA PHE A 175 -3.84 18.91 8.18
C PHE A 175 -4.03 19.76 9.43
N GLY A 176 -5.24 19.77 9.99
CA GLY A 176 -5.49 20.43 11.27
C GLY A 176 -4.75 19.75 12.43
N PRO A 177 -4.56 20.44 13.58
CA PRO A 177 -3.72 19.96 14.69
C PRO A 177 -4.18 18.63 15.32
N LYS A 178 -5.47 18.27 15.18
CA LYS A 178 -6.04 16.99 15.66
C LYS A 178 -6.36 16.01 14.52
N ALA A 179 -6.15 16.42 13.27
CA ALA A 179 -6.49 15.61 12.11
C ALA A 179 -5.52 14.41 12.01
N GLY A 180 -6.10 13.20 11.97
CA GLY A 180 -5.33 12.00 11.63
C GLY A 180 -4.52 11.35 12.75
N ASN A 181 -5.04 11.39 13.98
CA ASN A 181 -4.51 10.60 15.10
C ASN A 181 -5.09 9.17 15.19
N ALA A 182 -6.23 8.91 14.55
CA ALA A 182 -6.85 7.58 14.49
C ALA A 182 -7.67 7.38 13.20
N ASP A 183 -8.40 8.42 12.76
CA ASP A 183 -9.22 8.39 11.55
C ASP A 183 -8.75 9.42 10.53
N TRP A 184 -8.64 8.98 9.29
CA TRP A 184 -8.40 9.82 8.12
C TRP A 184 -9.66 9.73 7.25
N PRO A 185 -10.58 10.71 7.28
CA PRO A 185 -11.71 10.73 6.37
C PRO A 185 -11.25 10.99 4.92
N SER A 186 -12.08 10.61 3.94
CA SER A 186 -11.79 10.77 2.50
C SER A 186 -11.45 12.21 2.13
N GLU A 187 -12.04 13.20 2.79
CA GLU A 187 -11.72 14.62 2.56
C GLU A 187 -10.29 15.00 2.96
N LEU A 188 -9.73 14.43 4.03
CA LEU A 188 -8.30 14.64 4.35
C LEU A 188 -7.40 13.98 3.31
N TYR A 189 -7.79 12.80 2.83
CA TYR A 189 -7.06 12.11 1.78
C TYR A 189 -7.07 12.94 0.48
N ARG A 190 -8.23 13.46 0.06
CA ARG A 190 -8.36 14.38 -1.08
C ARG A 190 -7.42 15.57 -0.95
N ARG A 191 -7.45 16.28 0.18
CA ARG A 191 -6.59 17.45 0.43
C ARG A 191 -5.10 17.10 0.32
N TYR A 192 -4.71 15.94 0.84
CA TYR A 192 -3.35 15.44 0.73
C TYR A 192 -2.95 15.17 -0.73
N LEU A 193 -3.80 14.50 -1.51
CA LEU A 193 -3.50 14.23 -2.92
C LEU A 193 -3.35 15.53 -3.71
N ILE A 194 -4.29 16.48 -3.55
CA ILE A 194 -4.24 17.80 -4.19
C ILE A 194 -2.93 18.51 -3.82
N PHE A 195 -2.59 18.57 -2.53
CA PHE A 195 -1.35 19.19 -2.07
C PHE A 195 -0.12 18.60 -2.78
N CYS A 196 0.02 17.27 -2.86
CA CYS A 196 1.17 16.66 -3.53
C CYS A 196 1.20 16.93 -5.04
N HIS A 197 0.05 16.89 -5.71
CA HIS A 197 -0.03 17.16 -7.15
C HIS A 197 0.26 18.63 -7.48
N GLU A 198 -0.18 19.58 -6.65
CA GLU A 198 0.15 20.99 -6.82
C GLU A 198 1.65 21.27 -6.65
N GLN A 199 2.33 20.54 -5.75
CA GLN A 199 3.77 20.69 -5.54
C GLN A 199 4.61 20.03 -6.64
N ASN A 200 4.19 18.88 -7.15
CA ASN A 200 4.87 18.19 -8.25
C ASN A 200 3.86 17.41 -9.10
N PRO A 201 3.30 18.02 -10.17
CA PRO A 201 2.27 17.38 -10.99
C PRO A 201 2.79 16.13 -11.73
N THR A 202 4.07 16.10 -12.07
CA THR A 202 4.68 15.01 -12.85
C THR A 202 5.05 13.80 -12.00
N ASP A 203 5.51 14.05 -10.76
CA ASP A 203 5.88 13.00 -9.80
C ASP A 203 5.42 13.35 -8.37
N PRO A 204 4.11 13.27 -8.08
CA PRO A 204 3.59 13.55 -6.75
C PRO A 204 4.06 12.54 -5.70
N ALA A 205 4.56 11.35 -6.09
CA ALA A 205 5.19 10.41 -5.15
C ALA A 205 6.54 10.91 -4.60
N ALA A 206 7.27 11.77 -5.33
CA ALA A 206 8.44 12.42 -4.75
C ALA A 206 8.07 13.28 -3.53
N VAL A 207 6.94 14.01 -3.62
CA VAL A 207 6.43 14.84 -2.51
C VAL A 207 5.94 13.96 -1.36
N GLU A 208 5.30 12.81 -1.65
CA GLU A 208 4.98 11.79 -0.65
C GLU A 208 6.23 11.30 0.09
N ALA A 209 7.29 10.97 -0.64
CA ALA A 209 8.55 10.50 -0.06
C ALA A 209 9.21 11.56 0.82
N GLU A 210 9.18 12.84 0.42
CA GLU A 210 9.64 13.96 1.24
C GLU A 210 8.84 14.08 2.54
N LEU A 211 7.50 14.00 2.46
CA LEU A 211 6.62 14.05 3.63
C LEU A 211 6.89 12.86 4.57
N PHE A 212 7.06 11.66 4.03
CA PHE A 212 7.39 10.47 4.80
C PHE A 212 8.72 10.63 5.56
N ASN A 213 9.73 11.22 4.91
CA ASN A 213 11.03 11.50 5.53
C ASN A 213 10.96 12.62 6.57
N ALA A 214 10.22 13.70 6.30
CA ALA A 214 10.04 14.81 7.23
C ALA A 214 9.28 14.39 8.50
N GLY A 215 8.28 13.51 8.37
CA GLY A 215 7.49 13.00 9.49
C GLY A 215 8.18 11.97 10.37
N ARG A 216 9.50 11.76 10.19
CA ARG A 216 10.32 10.92 11.06
C ARG A 216 10.52 11.69 12.37
N ALA A 217 10.03 11.14 13.48
CA ALA A 217 10.19 11.79 14.79
C ALA A 217 11.67 12.14 15.03
N PRO A 218 11.98 13.30 15.64
CA PRO A 218 13.31 13.51 16.19
C PRO A 218 13.59 12.35 17.15
N GLY A 219 14.68 11.64 16.89
CA GLY A 219 15.13 10.51 17.69
C GLY A 219 15.50 10.90 19.11
#